data_AF-A0A2K8VG31-F1
#
_entry.id   AF-A0A2K8VG31-F1
#
_cell.length_a   1.000
_cell.length_b   1.000
_cell.length_c   1.000
_cell.angle_alpha   90.00
_cell.angle_beta   90.00
_cell.angle_gamma   90.00
#
_symmetry.space_group_name_H-M   'P 1'
#
loop_
_entity.id
_entity.type
_entity.pdbx_description
1 polymer ?
#
loop_
_entity_poly.entity_id
_entity_poly.type
_entity_poly.pdbx_seq_one_letter_code
_entity_poly.pdbx_strand_id
1 'polypeptide(L)'
;MKAIKLLFALFLSVSITSCVVVNDDPLDDDFISLEEVVGGYDLWYVDFHRTIGTSEVPYLSRAFTVSFFNGDLYANNNIVDIGKTGNGLGILVGSYRTYNDGVIETRHNLDGNYSFEVIQISANEIRLNDLQSNVSYLLVGYQRNNFDYDMLFYDNIEYFLQEYVAWERTSTANGTPNPFDSEHFLQFTPENVTTFYSSNDSFGTDIDLINWDYIGSYRIDDIIDYNDLKFLTLYYEGGDTEEFELSVINDGTIELFHLSSNTTYVFEGRGFIQYLKGEGKIKKPAVRNSGRKRIKIERKKINRRV
;
A
#
# COMPACT_ATOMS: atom_id res chain seq x y z
N MET A 1 -9.09 86.61 54.86
CA MET A 1 -8.43 85.54 55.64
C MET A 1 -8.08 84.42 54.66
N LYS A 2 -6.80 84.33 54.25
CA LYS A 2 -5.86 83.20 54.50
C LYS A 2 -6.35 81.87 53.87
N ALA A 3 -5.91 81.53 52.65
CA ALA A 3 -4.67 80.81 52.29
C ALA A 3 -4.71 79.32 52.67
N ILE A 4 -4.59 78.42 51.67
CA ILE A 4 -3.68 77.26 51.65
C ILE A 4 -3.70 76.61 50.24
N LYS A 5 -2.49 76.39 49.73
CA LYS A 5 -2.12 75.62 48.54
C LYS A 5 -2.20 74.12 48.85
N LEU A 6 -2.49 73.26 47.87
CA LEU A 6 -1.65 72.09 47.62
C LEU A 6 -1.87 71.54 46.20
N LEU A 7 -0.77 71.42 45.45
CA LEU A 7 -0.60 70.57 44.28
C LEU A 7 -0.59 69.09 44.73
N PHE A 8 -1.10 68.17 43.90
CA PHE A 8 -0.39 66.94 43.57
C PHE A 8 -0.90 66.37 42.24
N ALA A 9 0.06 65.96 41.40
CA ALA A 9 -0.10 65.41 40.07
C ALA A 9 -0.55 63.95 40.08
N LEU A 10 -1.10 63.47 38.96
CA LEU A 10 -0.51 62.42 38.08
C LEU A 10 -1.61 61.56 37.42
N PHE A 11 -1.54 61.49 36.09
CA PHE A 11 -2.10 60.53 35.13
C PHE A 11 -3.06 59.44 35.63
N LEU A 12 -4.26 59.38 35.04
CA LEU A 12 -5.02 58.13 34.94
C LEU A 12 -5.63 57.97 33.53
N SER A 13 -5.00 57.07 32.79
CA SER A 13 -5.51 56.16 31.73
C SER A 13 -6.65 56.65 30.83
N VAL A 14 -6.31 56.87 29.56
CA VAL A 14 -7.20 56.58 28.43
C VAL A 14 -7.53 55.09 28.47
N SER A 15 -8.76 54.74 28.84
CA SER A 15 -9.28 53.38 28.63
C SER A 15 -9.57 53.23 27.13
N ILE A 16 -8.66 52.54 26.43
CA ILE A 16 -8.95 52.01 25.10
C ILE A 16 -9.89 50.82 25.34
N THR A 17 -11.19 51.02 25.21
CA THR A 17 -12.13 49.91 25.08
C THR A 17 -11.85 49.28 23.72
N SER A 18 -11.18 48.12 23.71
CA SER A 18 -11.14 47.29 22.51
C SER A 18 -12.58 46.88 22.20
N CYS A 19 -13.14 47.41 21.12
CA CYS A 19 -14.26 46.76 20.46
C CYS A 19 -13.75 45.39 20.02
N VAL A 20 -14.09 44.35 20.78
CA VAL A 20 -14.18 43.02 20.20
C VAL A 20 -15.34 43.12 19.23
N VAL A 21 -15.02 43.18 17.93
CA VAL A 21 -16.01 42.82 16.92
C VAL A 21 -16.27 41.35 17.18
N VAL A 22 -17.31 41.07 17.96
CA VAL A 22 -17.94 39.75 17.94
C VAL A 22 -18.55 39.70 16.54
N ASN A 23 -17.81 39.09 15.61
CA ASN A 23 -18.42 38.54 14.42
C ASN A 23 -19.34 37.43 14.93
N ASP A 24 -20.57 37.77 15.29
CA ASP A 24 -21.70 36.86 15.26
C ASP A 24 -22.07 36.62 13.78
N ASP A 25 -21.07 36.20 12.98
CA ASP A 25 -21.41 35.41 11.81
C ASP A 25 -21.87 34.07 12.37
N PRO A 26 -23.10 33.61 12.06
CA PRO A 26 -23.45 32.22 12.34
C PRO A 26 -22.38 31.40 11.63
N LEU A 27 -21.60 30.63 12.39
CA LEU A 27 -20.66 29.66 11.84
C LEU A 27 -21.44 28.87 10.78
N ASP A 28 -20.94 28.93 9.55
CA ASP A 28 -21.49 28.24 8.39
C ASP A 28 -21.95 26.84 8.77
N ASP A 29 -23.17 26.51 8.33
CA ASP A 29 -23.94 25.28 8.59
C ASP A 29 -23.31 24.04 7.89
N ASP A 30 -21.99 24.03 7.68
CA ASP A 30 -21.28 23.03 6.86
C ASP A 30 -19.91 22.64 7.45
N PHE A 31 -19.77 22.65 8.78
CA PHE A 31 -18.61 22.05 9.45
C PHE A 31 -18.69 20.52 9.38
N ILE A 32 -17.98 19.94 8.41
CA ILE A 32 -17.82 18.48 8.31
C ILE A 32 -16.83 18.03 9.39
N SER A 33 -17.26 17.13 10.27
CA SER A 33 -16.39 16.57 11.29
C SER A 33 -15.32 15.66 10.68
N LEU A 34 -14.16 15.53 11.33
CA LEU A 34 -13.11 14.64 10.84
C LEU A 34 -13.57 13.17 10.78
N GLU A 35 -14.47 12.75 11.68
CA GLU A 35 -15.11 11.42 11.64
C GLU A 35 -15.92 11.24 10.35
N GLU A 36 -16.70 12.25 9.92
CA GLU A 36 -17.43 12.22 8.66
C GLU A 36 -16.49 12.21 7.45
N VAL A 37 -15.34 12.87 7.52
CA VAL A 37 -14.32 12.82 6.46
C VAL A 37 -13.76 11.41 6.34
N VAL A 38 -13.19 10.85 7.42
CA VAL A 38 -12.50 9.55 7.36
C VAL A 38 -13.47 8.37 7.24
N GLY A 39 -14.66 8.49 7.82
CA GLY A 39 -15.74 7.50 7.73
C GLY A 39 -16.63 7.65 6.50
N GLY A 40 -16.46 8.72 5.71
CA GLY A 40 -17.22 8.96 4.48
C GLY A 40 -16.89 7.97 3.35
N TYR A 41 -15.82 7.20 3.49
CA TYR A 41 -15.39 6.17 2.55
C TYR A 41 -15.20 4.84 3.26
N ASP A 42 -15.62 3.75 2.62
CA ASP A 42 -15.44 2.40 3.16
C ASP A 42 -13.95 2.05 3.36
N LEU A 43 -13.10 2.47 2.41
CA LEU A 43 -11.66 2.21 2.45
C LEU A 43 -10.86 3.36 1.85
N TRP A 44 -9.60 3.44 2.27
CA TRP A 44 -8.63 4.42 1.82
C TRP A 44 -7.42 3.70 1.22
N TYR A 45 -7.20 3.88 -0.07
CA TYR A 45 -5.98 3.44 -0.75
C TYR A 45 -4.78 4.27 -0.30
N VAL A 46 -3.71 3.60 0.11
CA VAL A 46 -2.45 4.25 0.49
C VAL A 46 -1.60 4.43 -0.76
N ASP A 47 -1.62 5.63 -1.33
CA ASP A 47 -0.77 6.01 -2.47
C ASP A 47 0.67 6.22 -1.99
N PHE A 48 1.41 5.11 -1.97
CA PHE A 48 2.75 5.10 -1.44
C PHE A 48 3.74 5.86 -2.33
N HIS A 49 3.47 5.95 -3.64
CA HIS A 49 4.29 6.71 -4.59
C HIS A 49 4.20 8.21 -4.33
N ARG A 50 3.07 8.71 -3.80
CA ARG A 50 2.89 10.11 -3.36
C ARG A 50 3.25 10.38 -1.91
N THR A 51 3.71 9.39 -1.13
CA THR A 51 4.26 9.59 0.24
C THR A 51 5.47 10.52 0.23
N ILE A 52 5.55 11.45 1.19
CA ILE A 52 6.66 12.42 1.33
C ILE A 52 7.29 12.26 2.71
N GLY A 53 8.62 12.32 2.79
CA GLY A 53 9.36 12.34 4.05
C GLY A 53 10.49 11.32 4.11
N THR A 54 11.18 11.29 5.25
CA THR A 54 12.35 10.42 5.50
C THR A 54 12.09 9.39 6.59
N SER A 55 11.02 9.59 7.38
CA SER A 55 10.58 8.69 8.45
C SER A 55 9.56 7.67 7.93
N GLU A 56 9.07 6.79 8.81
CA GLU A 56 8.03 5.84 8.45
C GLU A 56 7.08 5.57 9.62
N VAL A 57 5.81 5.37 9.28
CA VAL A 57 4.82 4.72 10.13
C VAL A 57 4.70 3.27 9.65
N PRO A 58 5.10 2.26 10.46
CA PRO A 58 5.27 0.88 9.99
C PRO A 58 4.02 0.23 9.39
N TYR A 59 2.82 0.51 9.90
CA TYR A 59 1.61 -0.09 9.36
C TYR A 59 1.17 0.60 8.05
N LEU A 60 1.26 1.93 7.97
CA LEU A 60 0.95 2.68 6.75
C LEU A 60 1.96 2.43 5.63
N SER A 61 3.24 2.21 5.93
CA SER A 61 4.26 1.92 4.92
C SER A 61 4.15 0.52 4.30
N ARG A 62 3.22 -0.31 4.80
CA ARG A 62 2.99 -1.69 4.34
C ARG A 62 1.58 -1.89 3.79
N ALA A 63 0.61 -1.13 4.28
CA ALA A 63 -0.77 -1.23 3.84
C ALA A 63 -0.92 -0.81 2.37
N PHE A 64 -1.72 -1.56 1.62
CA PHE A 64 -2.30 -1.13 0.35
C PHE A 64 -3.57 -0.32 0.57
N THR A 65 -4.38 -0.73 1.55
CA THR A 65 -5.55 0.04 1.99
C THR A 65 -5.63 0.08 3.52
N VAL A 66 -6.21 1.14 4.05
CA VAL A 66 -6.64 1.26 5.44
C VAL A 66 -8.11 1.66 5.51
N SER A 67 -8.81 1.30 6.58
CA SER A 67 -10.22 1.66 6.75
C SER A 67 -10.46 2.15 8.17
N PHE A 68 -11.17 3.26 8.29
CA PHE A 68 -11.57 3.89 9.54
C PHE A 68 -13.07 3.65 9.72
N PHE A 69 -13.47 2.72 10.59
CA PHE A 69 -14.86 2.33 10.72
C PHE A 69 -15.29 2.19 12.19
N ASN A 70 -16.20 3.05 12.66
CA ASN A 70 -16.76 3.01 14.02
C ASN A 70 -15.69 2.96 15.14
N GLY A 71 -14.60 3.72 14.99
CA GLY A 71 -13.48 3.73 15.93
C GLY A 71 -12.50 2.54 15.80
N ASP A 72 -12.77 1.57 14.92
CA ASP A 72 -11.86 0.47 14.60
C ASP A 72 -11.00 0.80 13.37
N LEU A 73 -9.72 0.43 13.44
CA LEU A 73 -8.76 0.61 12.36
C LEU A 73 -8.48 -0.73 11.68
N TYR A 74 -8.72 -0.79 10.37
CA TYR A 74 -8.44 -1.95 9.53
C TYR A 74 -7.32 -1.65 8.54
N ALA A 75 -6.57 -2.69 8.13
CA ALA A 75 -5.56 -2.57 7.09
C ALA A 75 -5.45 -3.85 6.24
N ASN A 76 -5.14 -3.68 4.96
CA ASN A 76 -4.74 -4.75 4.05
C ASN A 76 -3.26 -4.62 3.70
N ASN A 77 -2.44 -5.55 4.16
CA ASN A 77 -1.01 -5.65 3.82
C ASN A 77 -0.74 -6.68 2.72
N ASN A 78 -1.79 -7.38 2.27
CA ASN A 78 -1.78 -8.32 1.17
C ASN A 78 -2.71 -7.80 0.06
N ILE A 79 -2.35 -8.05 -1.19
CA ILE A 79 -3.19 -7.82 -2.37
C ILE A 79 -4.03 -9.07 -2.63
N VAL A 80 -3.50 -10.27 -2.36
CA VAL A 80 -4.31 -11.50 -2.37
C VAL A 80 -5.44 -11.36 -1.36
N ASP A 81 -6.65 -11.79 -1.74
CA ASP A 81 -7.89 -11.64 -0.97
C ASP A 81 -8.32 -10.18 -0.67
N ILE A 82 -7.75 -9.18 -1.38
CA ILE A 82 -8.24 -7.79 -1.28
C ILE A 82 -9.70 -7.70 -1.73
N GLY A 83 -10.49 -6.88 -1.05
CA GLY A 83 -11.95 -6.80 -1.27
C GLY A 83 -12.76 -7.94 -0.63
N LYS A 84 -12.13 -9.06 -0.27
CA LYS A 84 -12.78 -10.18 0.44
C LYS A 84 -12.49 -10.13 1.94
N THR A 85 -11.23 -9.91 2.32
CA THR A 85 -10.79 -9.91 3.72
C THR A 85 -11.51 -8.83 4.54
N GLY A 86 -12.10 -9.25 5.67
CA GLY A 86 -12.85 -8.36 6.55
C GLY A 86 -14.01 -7.65 5.86
N ASN A 87 -14.68 -8.33 4.92
CA ASN A 87 -15.74 -7.74 4.10
C ASN A 87 -15.24 -6.52 3.29
N GLY A 88 -14.01 -6.60 2.79
CA GLY A 88 -13.34 -5.55 2.02
C GLY A 88 -12.65 -4.46 2.84
N LEU A 89 -12.87 -4.39 4.16
CA LEU A 89 -12.23 -3.39 5.03
C LEU A 89 -10.78 -3.77 5.39
N GLY A 90 -10.46 -5.06 5.33
CA GLY A 90 -9.17 -5.62 5.74
C GLY A 90 -9.18 -6.23 7.14
N ILE A 91 -7.99 -6.43 7.70
CA ILE A 91 -7.82 -7.08 9.01
C ILE A 91 -7.90 -6.00 10.09
N LEU A 92 -8.59 -6.29 11.19
CA LEU A 92 -8.63 -5.41 12.35
C LEU A 92 -7.23 -5.31 12.96
N VAL A 93 -6.62 -4.12 12.87
CA VAL A 93 -5.24 -3.89 13.30
C VAL A 93 -5.13 -2.92 14.48
N GLY A 94 -6.24 -2.31 14.91
CA GLY A 94 -6.24 -1.41 16.05
C GLY A 94 -7.52 -0.60 16.16
N SER A 95 -7.41 0.57 16.75
CA SER A 95 -8.48 1.56 16.84
C SER A 95 -8.01 2.95 16.45
N TYR A 96 -8.94 3.85 16.21
CA TYR A 96 -8.67 5.26 15.97
C TYR A 96 -9.66 6.16 16.71
N ARG A 97 -9.30 7.43 16.84
CA ARG A 97 -10.18 8.52 17.30
C ARG A 97 -9.87 9.79 16.55
N THR A 98 -10.90 10.54 16.20
CA THR A 98 -10.78 11.85 15.58
C THR A 98 -11.04 12.95 16.60
N TYR A 99 -10.41 14.11 16.39
CA TYR A 99 -10.56 15.30 17.23
C TYR A 99 -10.96 16.51 16.38
N ASN A 100 -11.58 17.50 17.03
CA ASN A 100 -12.12 18.70 16.37
C ASN A 100 -11.04 19.63 15.81
N ASP A 101 -9.79 19.45 16.21
CA ASP A 101 -8.62 20.20 15.73
C ASP A 101 -8.02 19.59 14.44
N GLY A 102 -8.67 18.60 13.84
CA GLY A 102 -8.19 17.94 12.63
C GLY A 102 -7.17 16.84 12.88
N VAL A 103 -6.98 16.41 14.13
CA VAL A 103 -6.08 15.32 14.48
C VAL A 103 -6.81 13.99 14.51
N ILE A 104 -6.18 12.96 13.93
CA ILE A 104 -6.55 11.56 14.14
C ILE A 104 -5.47 10.86 14.94
N GLU A 105 -5.87 10.20 16.02
CA GLU A 105 -5.00 9.30 16.78
C GLU A 105 -5.33 7.86 16.43
N THR A 106 -4.30 7.08 16.15
CA THR A 106 -4.41 5.64 15.90
C THR A 106 -3.67 4.88 17.00
N ARG A 107 -4.25 3.76 17.42
CA ARG A 107 -3.64 2.80 18.33
C ARG A 107 -3.55 1.46 17.63
N HIS A 108 -2.42 1.21 16.97
CA HIS A 108 -2.14 -0.05 16.30
C HIS A 108 -1.74 -1.11 17.34
N ASN A 109 -2.30 -2.31 17.23
CA ASN A 109 -2.12 -3.39 18.19
C ASN A 109 -0.64 -3.76 18.42
N LEU A 110 0.22 -3.47 17.45
CA LEU A 110 1.63 -3.90 17.44
C LEU A 110 2.64 -2.82 17.12
N ASP A 111 2.20 -1.72 16.49
CA ASP A 111 3.08 -0.61 16.12
C ASP A 111 2.94 0.55 17.11
N GLY A 112 2.00 0.46 18.06
CA GLY A 112 1.79 1.47 19.09
C GLY A 112 0.90 2.59 18.59
N ASN A 113 1.10 3.77 19.18
CA ASN A 113 0.24 4.93 18.95
C ASN A 113 0.90 5.90 17.97
N TYR A 114 0.09 6.47 17.09
CA TYR A 114 0.50 7.54 16.16
C TYR A 114 -0.57 8.62 16.15
N SER A 115 -0.15 9.87 15.98
CA SER A 115 -1.05 11.02 15.85
C SER A 115 -0.77 11.72 14.54
N PHE A 116 -1.82 12.00 13.77
CA PHE A 116 -1.70 12.64 12.47
C PHE A 116 -2.55 13.90 12.42
N GLU A 117 -1.97 14.99 11.90
CA GLU A 117 -2.77 16.08 11.35
C GLU A 117 -3.34 15.61 9.99
N VAL A 118 -4.65 15.76 9.82
CA VAL A 118 -5.34 15.40 8.57
C VAL A 118 -5.55 16.66 7.73
N ILE A 119 -4.96 16.66 6.53
CA ILE A 119 -5.17 17.71 5.54
C ILE A 119 -6.06 17.15 4.44
N GLN A 120 -7.29 17.66 4.32
CA GLN A 120 -8.16 17.32 3.20
C GLN A 120 -7.69 18.06 1.94
N ILE A 121 -7.38 17.30 0.90
CA ILE A 121 -6.91 17.83 -0.39
C ILE A 121 -8.09 17.96 -1.36
N SER A 122 -9.01 16.99 -1.33
CA SER A 122 -10.24 16.99 -2.10
C SER A 122 -11.33 16.20 -1.38
N ALA A 123 -12.50 16.03 -2.00
CA ALA A 123 -13.59 15.27 -1.42
C ALA A 123 -13.19 13.83 -1.03
N ASN A 124 -12.32 13.19 -1.81
CA ASN A 124 -11.86 11.81 -1.58
C ASN A 124 -10.34 11.69 -1.42
N GLU A 125 -9.61 12.78 -1.24
CA GLU A 125 -8.17 12.72 -0.98
C GLU A 125 -7.84 13.42 0.33
N ILE A 126 -7.12 12.73 1.20
CA ILE A 126 -6.57 13.29 2.44
C ILE A 126 -5.08 13.00 2.51
N ARG A 127 -4.37 13.84 3.26
CA ARG A 127 -2.98 13.58 3.64
C ARG A 127 -2.88 13.48 5.16
N LEU A 128 -2.33 12.37 5.63
CA LEU A 128 -1.97 12.17 7.03
C LEU A 128 -0.54 12.65 7.24
N ASN A 129 -0.36 13.75 7.96
CA ASN A 129 0.96 14.24 8.39
C ASN A 129 1.28 13.68 9.77
N ASP A 130 2.30 12.84 9.89
CA ASP A 130 2.70 12.31 11.20
C ASP A 130 3.22 13.44 12.09
N LEU A 131 2.64 13.58 13.29
CA LEU A 131 3.00 14.65 14.21
C LEU A 131 4.31 14.39 14.95
N GLN A 132 4.79 13.14 14.96
CA GLN A 132 5.98 12.74 15.69
C GLN A 132 7.23 12.62 14.80
N SER A 133 7.08 12.55 13.48
CA SER A 133 8.17 12.26 12.55
C SER A 133 7.95 12.90 11.18
N ASN A 134 9.02 13.00 10.40
CA ASN A 134 8.98 13.65 9.09
C ASN A 134 8.49 12.67 8.01
N VAL A 135 7.18 12.34 8.03
CA VAL A 135 6.52 11.54 7.01
C VAL A 135 5.06 11.94 6.85
N SER A 136 4.57 11.90 5.61
CA SER A 136 3.16 12.08 5.29
C SER A 136 2.70 11.08 4.25
N TYR A 137 1.49 10.56 4.43
CA TYR A 137 0.87 9.56 3.56
C TYR A 137 -0.34 10.17 2.87
N LEU A 138 -0.40 10.03 1.56
CA LEU A 138 -1.59 10.39 0.80
C LEU A 138 -2.54 9.20 0.75
N LEU A 139 -3.79 9.45 1.10
CA LEU A 139 -4.87 8.48 1.06
C LEU A 139 -5.95 8.92 0.09
N VAL A 140 -6.42 7.97 -0.73
CA VAL A 140 -7.53 8.18 -1.68
C VAL A 140 -8.70 7.28 -1.27
N GLY A 141 -9.83 7.89 -0.97
CA GLY A 141 -11.04 7.25 -0.46
C GLY A 141 -11.89 6.64 -1.57
N TYR A 142 -12.40 5.44 -1.32
CA TYR A 142 -13.29 4.71 -2.20
C TYR A 142 -14.41 4.00 -1.42
N GLN A 143 -15.55 3.84 -2.08
CA GLN A 143 -16.55 2.86 -1.67
C GLN A 143 -16.11 1.48 -2.19
N ARG A 144 -16.30 0.41 -1.41
CA ARG A 144 -15.81 -0.94 -1.77
C ARG A 144 -16.29 -1.40 -3.14
N ASN A 145 -17.53 -1.08 -3.50
CA ASN A 145 -18.13 -1.46 -4.77
C ASN A 145 -17.61 -0.68 -5.99
N ASN A 146 -16.88 0.41 -5.77
CA ASN A 146 -16.33 1.28 -6.82
C ASN A 146 -14.79 1.28 -6.83
N PHE A 147 -14.15 0.46 -5.99
CA PHE A 147 -12.70 0.34 -5.95
C PHE A 147 -12.22 -0.60 -7.06
N ASP A 148 -11.24 -0.14 -7.84
CA ASP A 148 -10.61 -0.94 -8.90
C ASP A 148 -9.59 -1.90 -8.28
N TYR A 149 -10.06 -3.08 -7.89
CA TYR A 149 -9.22 -4.12 -7.31
C TYR A 149 -8.21 -4.69 -8.31
N ASP A 150 -8.55 -4.73 -9.60
CA ASP A 150 -7.69 -5.29 -10.64
C ASP A 150 -6.47 -4.38 -10.86
N MET A 151 -6.69 -3.07 -10.98
CA MET A 151 -5.61 -2.08 -11.11
C MET A 151 -4.60 -2.17 -9.96
N LEU A 152 -5.07 -2.49 -8.75
CA LEU A 152 -4.19 -2.60 -7.58
C LEU A 152 -3.12 -3.70 -7.77
N PHE A 153 -3.46 -4.83 -8.40
CA PHE A 153 -2.48 -5.87 -8.72
C PHE A 153 -1.41 -5.33 -9.65
N TYR A 154 -1.79 -4.62 -10.71
CA TYR A 154 -0.86 -4.13 -11.71
C TYR A 154 0.02 -2.98 -11.21
N ASP A 155 -0.52 -2.10 -10.38
CA ASP A 155 0.25 -1.01 -9.75
C ASP A 155 1.28 -1.53 -8.75
N ASN A 156 1.03 -2.69 -8.15
CA ASN A 156 1.85 -3.27 -7.08
C ASN A 156 2.33 -4.70 -7.43
N ILE A 157 2.55 -4.97 -8.72
CA ILE A 157 2.75 -6.33 -9.23
C ILE A 157 3.96 -7.05 -8.63
N GLU A 158 5.06 -6.35 -8.33
CA GLU A 158 6.22 -6.93 -7.64
C GLU A 158 5.84 -7.45 -6.26
N TYR A 159 4.99 -6.70 -5.54
CA TYR A 159 4.49 -7.14 -4.25
C TYR A 159 3.54 -8.32 -4.38
N PHE A 160 2.66 -8.32 -5.38
CA PHE A 160 1.74 -9.43 -5.63
C PHE A 160 2.49 -10.75 -5.89
N LEU A 161 3.50 -10.71 -6.76
CA LEU A 161 4.32 -11.88 -7.09
C LEU A 161 5.03 -12.49 -5.86
N GLN A 162 5.26 -11.68 -4.82
CA GLN A 162 5.90 -12.10 -3.56
C GLN A 162 4.92 -12.70 -2.54
N GLU A 163 3.61 -12.73 -2.80
CA GLU A 163 2.61 -13.23 -1.84
C GLU A 163 2.46 -14.75 -1.80
N TYR A 164 3.23 -15.45 -2.64
CA TYR A 164 3.31 -16.90 -2.67
C TYR A 164 4.74 -17.35 -2.50
N VAL A 165 4.94 -18.45 -1.77
CA VAL A 165 6.27 -19.06 -1.62
C VAL A 165 6.78 -19.57 -2.97
N ALA A 166 5.89 -20.08 -3.84
CA ALA A 166 6.23 -20.47 -5.19
C ALA A 166 5.04 -20.24 -6.13
N TRP A 167 5.33 -20.08 -7.41
CA TRP A 167 4.38 -20.12 -8.52
C TRP A 167 4.66 -21.41 -9.28
N GLU A 168 3.69 -22.33 -9.30
CA GLU A 168 3.82 -23.61 -10.02
C GLU A 168 3.11 -23.52 -11.36
N ARG A 169 3.79 -23.91 -12.44
CA ARG A 169 3.17 -23.97 -13.75
C ARG A 169 2.12 -25.07 -13.80
N THR A 170 0.90 -24.73 -14.21
CA THR A 170 -0.23 -25.67 -14.32
C THR A 170 -0.66 -25.93 -15.75
N SER A 171 -0.30 -25.05 -16.69
CA SER A 171 -0.61 -25.22 -18.11
C SER A 171 0.46 -24.60 -19.00
N THR A 172 0.62 -25.19 -20.19
CA THR A 172 1.42 -24.68 -21.30
C THR A 172 0.61 -24.82 -22.58
N ALA A 173 0.53 -23.76 -23.38
CA ALA A 173 -0.20 -23.76 -24.65
C ALA A 173 0.58 -23.08 -25.77
N ASN A 174 0.33 -23.53 -27.01
CA ASN A 174 0.89 -22.97 -28.24
C ASN A 174 2.43 -23.09 -28.31
N GLY A 175 3.02 -22.22 -29.13
CA GLY A 175 4.45 -21.97 -29.24
C GLY A 175 5.32 -23.11 -29.75
N THR A 176 6.63 -22.86 -29.75
CA THR A 176 7.67 -23.84 -30.08
C THR A 176 8.45 -24.26 -28.83
N PRO A 177 8.96 -25.50 -28.79
CA PRO A 177 9.79 -25.95 -27.68
C PRO A 177 10.97 -25.01 -27.41
N ASN A 178 11.20 -24.67 -26.15
CA ASN A 178 12.26 -23.77 -25.72
C ASN A 178 12.77 -24.15 -24.30
N PRO A 179 13.95 -23.64 -23.87
CA PRO A 179 14.54 -24.03 -22.59
C PRO A 179 13.63 -23.79 -21.37
N PHE A 180 12.85 -22.70 -21.38
CA PHE A 180 11.92 -22.35 -20.30
C PHE A 180 10.79 -23.39 -20.12
N ASP A 181 10.58 -24.29 -21.09
CA ASP A 181 9.64 -25.41 -20.92
C ASP A 181 10.03 -26.34 -19.75
N SER A 182 11.28 -26.31 -19.30
CA SER A 182 11.73 -27.09 -18.14
C SER A 182 11.43 -26.42 -16.80
N GLU A 183 11.14 -25.12 -16.80
CA GLU A 183 10.90 -24.33 -15.60
C GLU A 183 9.48 -24.60 -15.08
N HIS A 184 9.39 -25.36 -13.99
CA HIS A 184 8.13 -25.78 -13.40
C HIS A 184 7.69 -24.88 -12.25
N PHE A 185 8.66 -24.29 -11.54
CA PHE A 185 8.38 -23.36 -10.44
C PHE A 185 9.16 -22.06 -10.59
N LEU A 186 8.53 -20.96 -10.19
CA LEU A 186 9.16 -19.66 -10.02
C LEU A 186 8.97 -19.19 -8.57
N GLN A 187 9.90 -18.42 -8.04
CA GLN A 187 9.73 -17.70 -6.78
C GLN A 187 10.23 -16.27 -6.94
N PHE A 188 9.46 -15.32 -6.43
CA PHE A 188 9.83 -13.91 -6.33
C PHE A 188 9.95 -13.56 -4.86
N THR A 189 11.12 -13.08 -4.42
CA THR A 189 11.37 -12.90 -2.99
C THR A 189 11.26 -11.44 -2.54
N PRO A 190 10.85 -11.20 -1.28
CA PRO A 190 10.85 -9.86 -0.70
C PRO A 190 12.24 -9.43 -0.18
N GLU A 191 13.23 -10.33 -0.18
CA GLU A 191 14.60 -10.06 0.31
C GLU A 191 15.29 -8.97 -0.51
N ASN A 192 15.05 -9.01 -1.82
CA ASN A 192 15.37 -7.97 -2.77
C ASN A 192 14.22 -7.92 -3.77
N VAL A 193 13.61 -6.75 -3.93
CA VAL A 193 12.41 -6.56 -4.78
C VAL A 193 12.58 -7.02 -6.23
N THR A 194 13.80 -7.33 -6.67
CA THR A 194 14.12 -7.76 -8.04
C THR A 194 14.79 -9.13 -8.14
N THR A 195 14.82 -9.96 -7.09
CA THR A 195 15.40 -11.31 -7.17
C THR A 195 14.32 -12.36 -7.46
N PHE A 196 14.64 -13.31 -8.33
CA PHE A 196 13.80 -14.48 -8.57
C PHE A 196 14.62 -15.78 -8.54
N TYR A 197 13.91 -16.88 -8.33
CA TYR A 197 14.43 -18.24 -8.44
C TYR A 197 13.55 -19.05 -9.38
N SER A 198 14.12 -20.06 -10.01
CA SER A 198 13.37 -21.03 -10.80
C SER A 198 13.85 -22.46 -10.54
N SER A 199 12.98 -23.43 -10.83
CA SER A 199 13.23 -24.84 -10.54
C SER A 199 12.65 -25.74 -11.64
N ASN A 200 13.43 -26.77 -11.97
CA ASN A 200 13.06 -27.85 -12.86
C ASN A 200 12.45 -29.06 -12.12
N ASP A 201 12.29 -28.96 -10.79
CA ASP A 201 11.69 -30.04 -10.01
C ASP A 201 10.33 -30.46 -10.58
N SER A 202 9.95 -31.72 -10.39
CA SER A 202 8.68 -32.23 -10.92
C SER A 202 7.47 -31.47 -10.37
N PHE A 203 6.42 -31.35 -11.17
CA PHE A 203 5.12 -30.87 -10.68
C PHE A 203 4.66 -31.62 -9.43
N GLY A 204 4.02 -30.92 -8.52
CA GLY A 204 3.54 -31.47 -7.25
C GLY A 204 4.61 -31.64 -6.17
N THR A 205 5.87 -31.28 -6.41
CA THR A 205 6.90 -31.21 -5.36
C THR A 205 6.40 -30.40 -4.16
N ASP A 206 6.66 -30.91 -2.96
CA ASP A 206 6.31 -30.20 -1.73
C ASP A 206 7.06 -28.87 -1.69
N ILE A 207 6.36 -27.79 -1.34
CA ILE A 207 6.90 -26.44 -1.43
C ILE A 207 8.12 -26.22 -0.54
N ASP A 208 8.21 -26.95 0.58
CA ASP A 208 9.34 -26.89 1.51
C ASP A 208 10.55 -27.70 1.01
N LEU A 209 10.38 -28.47 -0.07
CA LEU A 209 11.38 -29.36 -0.65
C LEU A 209 11.82 -28.96 -2.07
N ILE A 210 11.28 -27.87 -2.63
CA ILE A 210 11.67 -27.37 -3.95
C ILE A 210 13.15 -27.01 -3.92
N ASN A 211 13.93 -27.60 -4.84
CA ASN A 211 15.30 -27.20 -5.12
C ASN A 211 15.31 -26.06 -6.14
N TRP A 212 15.76 -24.88 -5.73
CA TRP A 212 15.91 -23.72 -6.61
C TRP A 212 17.19 -23.86 -7.45
N ASP A 213 17.03 -24.40 -8.66
CA ASP A 213 18.14 -24.72 -9.57
C ASP A 213 18.83 -23.46 -10.11
N TYR A 214 18.05 -22.40 -10.30
CA TYR A 214 18.54 -21.13 -10.83
C TYR A 214 18.12 -19.96 -9.95
N ILE A 215 19.00 -18.95 -9.96
CA ILE A 215 18.79 -17.64 -9.37
C ILE A 215 19.01 -16.59 -10.44
N GLY A 216 18.28 -15.49 -10.33
CA GLY A 216 18.45 -14.36 -11.20
C GLY A 216 17.83 -13.09 -10.65
N SER A 217 17.79 -12.07 -11.50
CA SER A 217 17.05 -10.84 -11.24
C SER A 217 15.94 -10.66 -12.26
N TYR A 218 14.89 -9.94 -11.90
CA TYR A 218 13.80 -9.64 -12.82
C TYR A 218 13.54 -8.13 -12.89
N ARG A 219 13.00 -7.70 -14.03
CA ARG A 219 12.50 -6.34 -14.24
C ARG A 219 11.08 -6.39 -14.74
N ILE A 220 10.27 -5.47 -14.26
CA ILE A 220 8.91 -5.23 -14.78
C ILE A 220 8.84 -3.84 -15.37
N ASP A 221 8.40 -3.76 -16.62
CA ASP A 221 8.13 -2.51 -17.32
C ASP A 221 6.62 -2.36 -17.60
N ASP A 222 6.14 -1.12 -17.65
CA ASP A 222 4.77 -0.80 -18.06
C ASP A 222 4.68 -0.80 -19.59
N ILE A 223 3.58 -1.34 -20.11
CA ILE A 223 3.30 -1.31 -21.54
C ILE A 223 2.39 -0.11 -21.83
N ILE A 224 2.81 0.75 -22.75
CA ILE A 224 2.06 1.94 -23.14
C ILE A 224 0.68 1.54 -23.65
N ASP A 225 -0.36 2.21 -23.16
CA ASP A 225 -1.78 1.98 -23.46
C ASP A 225 -2.40 0.69 -22.90
N TYR A 226 -1.69 -0.06 -22.04
CA TYR A 226 -2.20 -1.24 -21.36
C TYR A 226 -2.04 -1.12 -19.83
N ASN A 227 -3.15 -1.18 -19.11
CA ASN A 227 -3.16 -1.14 -17.65
C ASN A 227 -3.11 -2.55 -17.04
N ASP A 228 -3.66 -3.52 -17.76
CA ASP A 228 -3.84 -4.94 -17.41
C ASP A 228 -2.76 -5.86 -18.00
N LEU A 229 -1.66 -5.28 -18.47
CA LEU A 229 -0.54 -6.01 -19.03
C LEU A 229 0.78 -5.39 -18.57
N LYS A 230 1.76 -6.24 -18.28
CA LYS A 230 3.10 -5.82 -17.88
C LYS A 230 4.14 -6.58 -18.70
N PHE A 231 5.32 -6.02 -18.84
CA PHE A 231 6.45 -6.69 -19.50
C PHE A 231 7.41 -7.19 -18.44
N LEU A 232 7.51 -8.52 -18.30
CA LEU A 232 8.42 -9.18 -17.36
C LEU A 232 9.67 -9.63 -18.12
N THR A 233 10.83 -9.24 -17.63
CA THR A 233 12.12 -9.79 -18.08
C THR A 233 12.80 -10.52 -16.94
N LEU A 234 13.15 -11.78 -17.16
CA LEU A 234 13.95 -12.59 -16.25
C LEU A 234 15.40 -12.61 -16.74
N TYR A 235 16.34 -12.22 -15.88
CA TYR A 235 17.78 -12.23 -16.11
C TYR A 235 18.43 -13.31 -15.25
N TYR A 236 18.78 -14.43 -15.87
CA TYR A 236 19.45 -15.53 -15.18
C TYR A 236 20.92 -15.15 -14.90
N GLU A 237 21.46 -15.56 -13.75
CA GLU A 237 22.89 -15.29 -13.44
C GLU A 237 23.86 -15.92 -14.46
N GLY A 238 23.42 -16.94 -15.19
CA GLY A 238 24.16 -17.55 -16.30
C GLY A 238 24.27 -16.68 -17.56
N GLY A 239 23.56 -15.56 -17.62
CA GLY A 239 23.58 -14.61 -18.74
C GLY A 239 22.39 -14.73 -19.70
N ASP A 240 21.56 -15.77 -19.55
CA ASP A 240 20.34 -15.95 -20.33
C ASP A 240 19.24 -14.96 -19.91
N THR A 241 18.34 -14.66 -20.84
CA THR A 241 17.24 -13.73 -20.62
C THR A 241 15.97 -14.27 -21.24
N GLU A 242 14.89 -14.26 -20.46
CA GLU A 242 13.55 -14.66 -20.92
C GLU A 242 12.60 -13.46 -20.80
N GLU A 243 11.81 -13.21 -21.85
CA GLU A 243 10.93 -12.03 -21.95
C GLU A 243 9.46 -12.45 -22.12
N PHE A 244 8.61 -11.91 -21.25
CA PHE A 244 7.19 -12.26 -21.18
C PHE A 244 6.28 -11.03 -21.17
N GLU A 245 5.09 -11.18 -21.75
CA GLU A 245 3.94 -10.39 -21.31
C GLU A 245 3.32 -11.09 -20.09
N LEU A 246 3.18 -10.37 -18.98
CA LEU A 246 2.59 -10.82 -17.72
C LEU A 246 1.18 -10.25 -17.57
N SER A 247 0.20 -11.13 -17.37
CA SER A 247 -1.16 -10.77 -16.97
C SER A 247 -1.60 -11.53 -15.72
N VAL A 248 -2.55 -10.95 -14.98
CA VAL A 248 -3.13 -11.54 -13.77
C VAL A 248 -4.52 -12.05 -14.13
N ILE A 249 -4.74 -13.37 -13.99
CA ILE A 249 -6.05 -13.98 -14.24
C ILE A 249 -6.94 -13.81 -13.01
N ASN A 250 -6.37 -14.02 -11.82
CA ASN A 250 -7.02 -13.81 -10.53
C ASN A 250 -5.94 -13.71 -9.42
N ASP A 251 -6.37 -13.57 -8.17
CA ASP A 251 -5.50 -13.40 -7.01
C ASP A 251 -4.58 -14.60 -6.69
N GLY A 252 -4.72 -15.74 -7.36
CA GLY A 252 -3.83 -16.89 -7.26
C GLY A 252 -3.32 -17.43 -8.59
N THR A 253 -3.53 -16.74 -9.71
CA THR A 253 -3.15 -17.23 -11.04
C THR A 253 -2.63 -16.10 -11.92
N ILE A 254 -1.46 -16.32 -12.51
CA ILE A 254 -0.85 -15.44 -13.52
C ILE A 254 -0.65 -16.18 -14.84
N GLU A 255 -0.60 -15.41 -15.92
CA GLU A 255 -0.24 -15.89 -17.24
C GLU A 255 1.01 -15.17 -17.74
N LEU A 256 1.95 -15.95 -18.28
CA LEU A 256 3.19 -15.49 -18.89
C LEU A 256 3.18 -15.89 -20.38
N PHE A 257 3.05 -14.90 -21.26
CA PHE A 257 3.20 -15.10 -22.69
C PHE A 257 4.64 -14.86 -23.11
N HIS A 258 5.34 -15.92 -23.51
CA HIS A 258 6.74 -15.91 -23.90
C HIS A 258 6.92 -15.44 -25.34
N LEU A 259 7.61 -14.31 -25.52
CA LEU A 259 7.67 -13.59 -26.80
C LEU A 259 8.43 -14.35 -27.88
N SER A 260 9.53 -15.00 -27.52
CA SER A 260 10.41 -15.61 -28.53
C SER A 260 9.85 -16.91 -29.09
N SER A 261 9.14 -17.68 -28.27
CA SER A 261 8.56 -18.97 -28.66
C SER A 261 7.07 -18.91 -28.98
N ASN A 262 6.38 -17.80 -28.67
CA ASN A 262 4.91 -17.69 -28.70
C ASN A 262 4.21 -18.74 -27.81
N THR A 263 4.85 -19.14 -26.70
CA THR A 263 4.29 -20.09 -25.73
C THR A 263 3.58 -19.33 -24.61
N THR A 264 2.39 -19.76 -24.24
CA THR A 264 1.68 -19.24 -23.07
C THR A 264 1.82 -20.21 -21.91
N TYR A 265 2.28 -19.73 -20.75
CA TYR A 265 2.40 -20.49 -19.52
C TYR A 265 1.44 -19.93 -18.47
N VAL A 266 0.71 -20.82 -17.78
CA VAL A 266 -0.15 -20.45 -16.64
C VAL A 266 0.51 -20.94 -15.37
N PHE A 267 0.63 -20.05 -14.39
CA PHE A 267 1.20 -20.36 -13.08
C PHE A 267 0.18 -20.09 -11.97
N GLU A 268 0.10 -21.02 -11.02
CA GLU A 268 -0.73 -20.91 -9.83
C GLU A 268 0.12 -20.72 -8.56
N GLY A 269 -0.34 -19.82 -7.69
CA GLY A 269 0.33 -19.51 -6.44
C GLY A 269 0.24 -20.66 -5.43
N ARG A 270 1.40 -21.10 -4.92
CA ARG A 270 1.56 -22.14 -3.90
C ARG A 270 2.08 -21.52 -2.60
N GLY A 271 1.47 -21.90 -1.48
CA GLY A 271 1.89 -21.44 -0.15
C GLY A 271 1.70 -19.94 0.05
N PHE A 272 0.45 -19.47 0.09
CA PHE A 272 0.12 -18.07 0.37
C PHE A 272 0.79 -17.55 1.66
N ILE A 273 1.49 -16.43 1.53
CA ILE A 273 2.20 -15.73 2.61
C ILE A 273 1.32 -14.61 3.14
N GLN A 274 0.78 -14.82 4.33
CA GLN A 274 0.01 -13.80 5.02
C GLN A 274 0.95 -12.84 5.77
N TYR A 275 0.94 -11.56 5.38
CA TYR A 275 1.77 -10.53 5.99
C TYR A 275 1.03 -9.85 7.15
N LEU A 276 1.08 -10.52 8.29
CA LEU A 276 0.73 -9.95 9.57
C LEU A 276 1.99 -9.43 10.25
N LYS A 277 1.88 -8.34 11.00
CA LYS A 277 2.76 -8.19 12.17
C LYS A 277 2.04 -8.93 13.31
N GLY A 278 2.74 -9.66 14.19
CA GLY A 278 2.18 -10.14 15.47
C GLY A 278 2.73 -11.46 16.02
N GLU A 279 3.15 -11.46 17.29
CA GLU A 279 3.47 -12.66 18.09
C GLU A 279 2.20 -13.48 18.37
N GLY A 280 2.03 -14.62 17.69
CA GLY A 280 0.90 -15.51 17.96
C GLY A 280 0.79 -16.65 16.94
N LYS A 281 0.48 -17.85 17.42
CA LYS A 281 0.50 -19.12 16.66
C LYS A 281 -0.43 -19.08 15.44
N ILE A 282 0.12 -18.88 14.24
CA ILE A 282 -0.60 -19.04 12.98
C ILE A 282 -0.11 -20.33 12.30
N LYS A 283 -1.04 -21.16 11.82
CA LYS A 283 -0.79 -22.47 11.19
C LYS A 283 -0.30 -22.38 9.73
N LYS A 284 -0.01 -21.18 9.23
CA LYS A 284 0.52 -20.90 7.89
C LYS A 284 1.92 -20.28 8.05
N PRO A 285 2.84 -20.44 7.10
CA PRO A 285 4.19 -19.88 7.21
C PRO A 285 4.10 -18.35 7.21
N ALA A 286 3.98 -17.76 8.41
CA ALA A 286 4.03 -16.33 8.61
C ALA A 286 5.50 -15.94 8.62
N VAL A 287 6.02 -15.49 7.48
CA VAL A 287 7.37 -14.92 7.41
C VAL A 287 7.36 -13.60 8.16
N ARG A 288 8.37 -13.37 9.03
CA ARG A 288 8.56 -12.09 9.71
C ARG A 288 8.59 -10.97 8.67
N ASN A 289 7.61 -10.09 8.74
CA ASN A 289 7.36 -8.98 7.82
C ASN A 289 8.41 -7.84 7.90
N SER A 290 9.64 -8.11 8.34
CA SER A 290 10.70 -7.10 8.41
C SER A 290 11.21 -6.67 7.03
N GLY A 291 10.95 -7.46 5.98
CA GLY A 291 11.40 -7.18 4.61
C GLY A 291 10.39 -6.50 3.69
N ARG A 292 9.08 -6.50 3.98
CA ARG A 292 8.06 -6.03 3.01
C ARG A 292 7.71 -4.55 3.10
N LYS A 293 8.68 -3.71 3.45
CA LYS A 293 8.49 -2.26 3.36
C LYS A 293 8.17 -1.91 1.90
N ARG A 294 7.08 -1.17 1.65
CA ARG A 294 6.83 -0.65 0.31
C ARG A 294 7.92 0.37 -0.03
N ILE A 295 8.42 0.31 -1.24
CA ILE A 295 9.35 1.28 -1.82
C ILE A 295 8.69 1.85 -3.07
N LYS A 296 9.11 3.05 -3.47
CA LYS A 296 8.64 3.63 -4.71
C LYS A 296 9.30 2.88 -5.87
N ILE A 297 8.49 2.18 -6.64
CA ILE A 297 8.94 1.47 -7.83
C ILE A 297 8.65 2.36 -9.04
N GLU A 298 9.72 2.75 -9.74
CA GLU A 298 9.63 3.48 -11.00
C GLU A 298 9.86 2.49 -12.16
N ARG A 299 8.79 2.20 -12.91
CA ARG A 299 8.85 1.32 -14.08
C ARG A 299 9.11 2.14 -15.34
N LYS A 300 9.84 1.55 -16.30
CA LYS A 300 9.94 2.17 -17.63
C LYS A 300 8.65 1.92 -18.39
N LYS A 301 8.27 2.87 -19.24
CA LYS A 301 7.19 2.69 -20.21
C LYS A 301 7.77 2.27 -21.55
N ILE A 302 7.30 1.16 -22.09
CA ILE A 302 7.75 0.63 -23.37
C ILE A 302 6.58 0.44 -24.32
N ASN A 303 6.86 0.47 -25.62
CA ASN A 303 5.90 -0.04 -26.61
C ASN A 303 5.80 -1.55 -26.48
N ARG A 304 4.60 -2.09 -26.68
CA ARG A 304 4.37 -3.53 -26.76
C ARG A 304 5.26 -4.14 -27.84
N ARG A 305 5.95 -5.24 -27.50
CA ARG A 305 6.75 -6.01 -28.46
C ARG A 305 5.86 -7.11 -29.03
N VAL A 306 5.74 -7.16 -30.35
CA VAL A 306 4.89 -8.12 -31.09
C VAL A 306 5.75 -8.90 -32.05
#